data_AF-A0A520IEY6-F1
#
_entry.id   AF-A0A520IEY6-F1
#
_cell.length_a   1.000
_cell.length_b   1.000
_cell.length_c   1.000
_cell.angle_alpha   90.00
_cell.angle_beta   90.00
_cell.angle_gamma   90.00
#
_symmetry.space_group_name_H-M   'P 1'
#
loop_
_entity.id
_entity.type
_entity.pdbx_description
1 polymer ?
#
loop_
_entity_poly.entity_id
_entity_poly.type
_entity_poly.pdbx_seq_one_letter_code
_entity_poly.pdbx_strand_id
1 'polypeptide(L)'
;GQVATIRTLNPGIPVSDGTIRYQTLPGARVQVEGGAWPFAGGSLTLDQTLLDFSAQSERRMTFHIANMAADQFLQQFDFKNLDATGIFDGVLPMIFDETGGRIEGGDLRVRPGGGTLAYVGDLSQKDLGIWANIAFQALKSLRYQSLRVGMNGPLAGEMVTDVRFAGISQGEGAKSNFIVRRLQKLPFVFNIRIKAPFRGLLDSAQSFYDPKRLIERNLPALIQQQSAPPSPGPAVPAAPSIQPAESRIVP
;
A
#
# COMPACT_ATOMS: atom_id res chain seq x y z
N GLY A 1 24.05 1.82 -3.46
CA GLY A 1 23.06 0.95 -2.82
C GLY A 1 22.99 -0.44 -3.42
N GLN A 2 22.30 -1.32 -2.70
CA GLN A 2 21.71 -2.59 -3.14
C GLN A 2 20.27 -2.34 -3.62
N VAL A 3 19.70 -3.28 -4.37
CA VAL A 3 18.31 -3.23 -4.84
C VAL A 3 17.57 -4.46 -4.35
N ALA A 4 16.42 -4.26 -3.70
CA ALA A 4 15.47 -5.33 -3.38
C ALA A 4 14.23 -5.20 -4.25
N THR A 5 13.76 -6.34 -4.78
CA THR A 5 12.47 -6.47 -5.45
C THR A 5 11.45 -7.01 -4.47
N ILE A 6 10.32 -6.32 -4.35
CA ILE A 6 9.22 -6.68 -3.45
C ILE A 6 8.10 -7.24 -4.29
N ARG A 7 7.81 -8.53 -4.10
CA ARG A 7 6.66 -9.17 -4.76
C ARG A 7 5.35 -8.62 -4.23
N THR A 8 5.20 -8.58 -2.91
CA THR A 8 4.01 -8.04 -2.24
C THR A 8 4.41 -7.50 -0.87
N LEU A 9 3.86 -6.34 -0.52
CA LEU A 9 4.00 -5.68 0.77
C LEU A 9 2.62 -5.17 1.19
N ASN A 10 2.15 -5.51 2.39
CA ASN A 10 0.82 -5.11 2.84
C ASN A 10 0.85 -4.53 4.27
N PRO A 11 1.13 -3.22 4.44
CA PRO A 11 1.03 -2.51 5.71
C PRO A 11 -0.42 -2.13 6.07
N GLY A 12 -1.42 -2.79 5.47
CA GLY A 12 -2.84 -2.40 5.50
C GLY A 12 -3.35 -2.06 4.09
N ILE A 13 -2.50 -1.46 3.25
CA ILE A 13 -2.74 -1.23 1.82
C ILE A 13 -1.78 -2.14 1.04
N PRO A 14 -2.26 -3.21 0.38
CA PRO A 14 -1.38 -4.08 -0.38
C PRO A 14 -0.77 -3.31 -1.56
N VAL A 15 0.55 -3.45 -1.74
CA VAL A 15 1.29 -2.98 -2.91
C VAL A 15 2.16 -4.11 -3.42
N SER A 16 2.30 -4.19 -4.74
CA SER A 16 2.96 -5.31 -5.41
C SER A 16 4.03 -4.79 -6.36
N ASP A 17 4.96 -5.68 -6.71
CA ASP A 17 5.94 -5.47 -7.78
C ASP A 17 6.78 -4.19 -7.62
N GLY A 18 7.19 -3.94 -6.37
CA GLY A 18 7.98 -2.78 -6.00
C GLY A 18 9.47 -3.00 -6.09
N THR A 19 10.21 -1.89 -6.13
CA THR A 19 11.67 -1.87 -6.00
C THR A 19 12.08 -0.89 -4.92
N ILE A 20 13.07 -1.27 -4.10
CA ILE A 20 13.69 -0.40 -3.10
C ILE A 20 15.20 -0.39 -3.32
N ARG A 21 15.80 0.81 -3.38
CA ARG A 21 17.24 0.98 -3.24
C ARG A 21 17.58 1.29 -1.79
N TYR A 22 18.56 0.58 -1.25
CA TYR A 22 19.01 0.78 0.12
C TYR A 22 20.50 0.47 0.29
N GLN A 23 21.07 0.89 1.41
CA GLN A 23 22.42 0.55 1.83
C GLN A 23 22.39 0.18 3.31
N THR A 24 22.97 -0.97 3.64
CA THR A 24 23.20 -1.37 5.04
C THR A 24 24.42 -0.63 5.58
N LEU A 25 24.28 -0.06 6.77
CA LEU A 25 25.32 0.69 7.47
C LEU A 25 25.67 -0.01 8.79
N PRO A 26 26.90 0.20 9.31
CA PRO A 26 27.27 -0.30 10.64
C PRO A 26 26.33 0.18 11.74
N GLY A 27 26.16 -0.68 12.76
CA GLY A 27 25.30 -0.40 13.91
C GLY A 27 23.81 -0.60 13.61
N ALA A 28 23.45 -1.65 12.86
CA ALA A 28 22.06 -1.98 12.53
C ALA A 28 21.27 -0.80 11.94
N ARG A 29 21.89 -0.04 11.02
CA ARG A 29 21.25 1.07 10.32
C ARG A 29 21.06 0.75 8.85
N VAL A 30 19.97 1.22 8.25
CA VAL A 30 19.68 1.04 6.83
C VAL A 30 19.34 2.38 6.22
N GLN A 31 20.17 2.84 5.29
CA GLN A 31 19.86 4.00 4.46
C GLN A 31 18.97 3.54 3.31
N VAL A 32 17.70 3.92 3.33
CA VAL A 32 16.82 3.79 2.17
C VAL A 32 17.09 4.97 1.25
N GLU A 33 17.49 4.72 0.01
CA GLU A 33 17.74 5.75 -1.00
C GLU A 33 16.44 6.10 -1.76
N GLY A 34 15.46 5.20 -1.73
CA GLY A 34 14.12 5.40 -2.25
C GLY A 34 13.42 4.08 -2.59
N GLY A 35 12.12 4.14 -2.82
CA GLY A 35 11.33 3.00 -3.28
C GLY A 35 10.26 3.42 -4.28
N ALA A 36 9.83 2.50 -5.13
CA ALA A 36 8.80 2.74 -6.13
C ALA A 36 7.96 1.49 -6.37
N TRP A 37 6.65 1.67 -6.46
CA TRP A 37 5.66 0.64 -6.77
C TRP A 37 4.65 1.17 -7.79
N PRO A 38 4.21 0.34 -8.75
CA PRO A 38 2.95 0.60 -9.45
C PRO A 38 1.79 0.55 -8.45
N PHE A 39 0.86 1.50 -8.52
CA PHE A 39 -0.21 1.60 -7.54
C PHE A 39 -1.49 2.19 -8.13
N ALA A 40 -2.53 1.35 -8.25
CA ALA A 40 -3.87 1.71 -8.75
C ALA A 40 -3.83 2.63 -9.99
N GLY A 41 -3.15 2.18 -11.05
CA GLY A 41 -2.98 2.92 -12.30
C GLY A 41 -1.93 4.04 -12.28
N GLY A 42 -1.44 4.41 -11.10
CA GLY A 42 -0.40 5.40 -10.89
C GLY A 42 0.85 4.80 -10.24
N SER A 43 1.47 5.57 -9.35
CA SER A 43 2.69 5.19 -8.65
C SER A 43 2.64 5.56 -7.17
N LEU A 44 3.25 4.70 -6.35
CA LEU A 44 3.61 4.97 -4.97
C LEU A 44 5.14 5.04 -4.87
N THR A 45 5.69 6.11 -4.27
CA THR A 45 7.13 6.26 -4.07
C THR A 45 7.46 6.51 -2.61
N LEU A 46 8.63 6.03 -2.17
CA LEU A 46 9.15 6.22 -0.81
C LEU A 46 10.33 7.18 -0.83
N ASP A 47 10.28 8.21 0.02
CA ASP A 47 11.37 9.16 0.22
C ASP A 47 12.62 8.49 0.81
N GLN A 48 13.78 9.10 0.55
CA GLN A 48 15.02 8.74 1.21
C GLN A 48 14.87 8.87 2.73
N THR A 49 15.22 7.82 3.48
CA THR A 49 15.15 7.82 4.94
C THR A 49 16.22 6.93 5.55
N LEU A 50 16.67 7.27 6.76
CA LEU A 50 17.58 6.44 7.55
C LEU A 50 16.79 5.68 8.60
N LEU A 51 16.77 4.36 8.49
CA LEU A 51 16.13 3.48 9.45
C LEU A 51 17.17 3.01 10.46
N ASP A 52 17.00 3.43 11.73
CA ASP A 52 17.83 2.98 12.83
C ASP A 52 17.16 1.81 13.57
N PHE A 53 17.85 0.67 13.61
CA PHE A 53 17.43 -0.53 14.33
C PHE A 53 18.30 -0.82 15.56
N SER A 54 19.26 0.04 15.88
CA SER A 54 20.12 -0.11 17.06
C SER A 54 19.41 0.25 18.36
N ALA A 55 18.43 1.15 18.29
CA ALA A 55 17.64 1.61 19.41
C ALA A 55 16.15 1.49 19.11
N GLN A 56 15.38 1.34 20.18
CA GLN A 56 13.93 1.49 20.19
C GLN A 56 13.60 2.96 19.90
N SER A 57 13.37 3.25 18.62
CA SER A 57 13.12 4.60 18.12
C SER A 57 12.09 4.58 17.00
N GLU A 58 11.38 5.70 16.87
CA GLU A 58 10.41 5.90 15.81
C GLU A 58 11.09 5.98 14.44
N ARG A 59 10.63 5.14 13.52
CA ARG A 59 11.11 5.09 12.14
C ARG A 59 10.10 5.80 11.26
N ARG A 60 10.53 6.90 10.63
CA ARG A 60 9.68 7.74 9.78
C ARG A 60 9.92 7.40 8.32
N MET A 61 8.82 7.15 7.61
CA MET A 61 8.80 6.83 6.19
C MET A 61 7.71 7.66 5.52
N THR A 62 8.06 8.44 4.51
CA THR A 62 7.09 9.26 3.78
C THR A 62 6.85 8.67 2.41
N PHE A 63 5.61 8.32 2.13
CA PHE A 63 5.22 7.83 0.82
C PHE A 63 4.47 8.92 0.04
N HIS A 64 4.70 8.98 -1.26
CA HIS A 64 3.99 9.86 -2.18
C HIS A 64 3.18 9.03 -3.16
N ILE A 65 1.95 9.44 -3.37
CA ILE A 65 1.03 8.84 -4.33
C ILE A 65 0.88 9.83 -5.49
N ALA A 66 1.04 9.33 -6.71
CA ALA A 66 0.85 10.13 -7.91
C ALA A 66 -0.01 9.39 -8.94
N ASN A 67 -0.95 10.10 -9.54
CA ASN A 67 -1.84 9.58 -10.60
C ASN A 67 -2.67 8.35 -10.19
N MET A 68 -3.04 8.23 -8.91
CA MET A 68 -3.84 7.09 -8.44
C MET A 68 -5.28 7.19 -8.95
N ALA A 69 -5.75 6.18 -9.67
CA ALA A 69 -7.12 6.10 -10.14
C ALA A 69 -8.03 5.49 -9.06
N ALA A 70 -9.09 6.19 -8.69
CA ALA A 70 -9.96 5.80 -7.58
C ALA A 70 -10.72 4.48 -7.83
N ASP A 71 -11.15 4.25 -9.07
CA ASP A 71 -11.82 3.03 -9.52
C ASP A 71 -10.92 1.80 -9.35
N GLN A 72 -9.67 1.89 -9.81
CA GLN A 72 -8.68 0.82 -9.66
C GLN A 72 -8.30 0.60 -8.19
N PHE A 73 -8.20 1.68 -7.40
CA PHE A 73 -7.96 1.57 -5.97
C PHE A 73 -9.09 0.79 -5.30
N LEU A 74 -10.36 1.16 -5.52
CA LEU A 74 -11.50 0.46 -4.91
C LEU A 74 -11.61 -1.02 -5.30
N GLN A 75 -11.28 -1.36 -6.55
CA GLN A 75 -11.23 -2.74 -7.03
C GLN A 75 -10.25 -3.60 -6.24
N GLN A 76 -9.09 -3.03 -5.86
CA GLN A 76 -8.06 -3.74 -5.12
C GLN A 76 -8.49 -4.13 -3.69
N PHE A 77 -9.47 -3.43 -3.12
CA PHE A 77 -9.96 -3.64 -1.75
C PHE A 77 -11.31 -4.37 -1.67
N ASP A 78 -11.85 -4.83 -2.80
CA ASP A 78 -13.15 -5.52 -2.90
C ASP A 78 -14.31 -4.72 -2.25
N PHE A 79 -14.30 -3.39 -2.41
CA PHE A 79 -15.39 -2.53 -1.95
C PHE A 79 -16.60 -2.64 -2.88
N LYS A 80 -17.43 -3.69 -2.68
CA LYS A 80 -18.58 -3.98 -3.57
C LYS A 80 -19.69 -2.92 -3.57
N ASN A 81 -19.75 -2.10 -2.52
CA ASN A 81 -20.85 -1.15 -2.31
C ASN A 81 -20.47 0.30 -2.61
N LEU A 82 -19.31 0.54 -3.21
CA LEU A 82 -18.81 1.88 -3.50
C LEU A 82 -18.19 1.92 -4.89
N ASP A 83 -18.63 2.88 -5.69
CA ASP A 83 -18.01 3.25 -6.96
C ASP A 83 -17.47 4.67 -6.84
N ALA A 84 -16.25 4.89 -7.31
CA ALA A 84 -15.66 6.21 -7.37
C ALA A 84 -14.79 6.36 -8.61
N THR A 85 -14.80 7.57 -9.18
CA THR A 85 -13.89 7.98 -10.26
C THR A 85 -13.06 9.18 -9.82
N GLY A 86 -11.97 9.46 -10.52
CA GLY A 86 -11.09 10.59 -10.27
C GLY A 86 -9.64 10.14 -10.09
N ILE A 87 -8.72 11.06 -10.37
CA ILE A 87 -7.28 10.84 -10.23
C ILE A 87 -6.78 11.59 -9.00
N PHE A 88 -6.03 10.90 -8.14
CA PHE A 88 -5.58 11.40 -6.86
C PHE A 88 -4.06 11.46 -6.78
N ASP A 89 -3.57 12.51 -6.13
CA ASP A 89 -2.20 12.58 -5.62
C ASP A 89 -2.23 12.78 -4.11
N GLY A 90 -1.13 12.47 -3.44
CA GLY A 90 -1.04 12.76 -2.02
C GLY A 90 0.21 12.27 -1.34
N VAL A 91 0.23 12.42 -0.02
CA VAL A 91 1.37 12.08 0.83
C VAL A 91 0.86 11.29 2.03
N LEU A 92 1.58 10.21 2.36
CA LEU A 92 1.32 9.35 3.51
C LEU A 92 2.58 9.28 4.38
N PRO A 93 2.74 10.18 5.36
CA PRO A 93 3.77 10.06 6.37
C PRO A 93 3.40 8.93 7.34
N MET A 94 4.29 7.96 7.45
CA MET A 94 4.15 6.80 8.32
C MET A 94 5.21 6.82 9.41
N ILE A 95 4.79 6.44 10.61
CA ILE A 95 5.67 6.26 11.77
C ILE A 95 5.54 4.83 12.24
N PHE A 96 6.66 4.13 12.38
CA PHE A 96 6.74 2.78 12.90
C PHE A 96 7.55 2.76 14.19
N ASP A 97 7.01 2.16 15.22
CA ASP A 97 7.68 1.88 16.49
C ASP A 97 7.32 0.46 16.97
N GLU A 98 7.57 0.15 18.24
CA GLU A 98 7.28 -1.15 18.83
C GLU A 98 5.79 -1.48 18.92
N THR A 99 4.93 -0.47 18.97
CA THR A 99 3.48 -0.64 19.12
C THR A 99 2.81 -0.89 17.78
N GLY A 100 3.45 -0.52 16.67
CA GLY A 100 2.90 -0.65 15.35
C GLY A 100 3.32 0.46 14.40
N GLY A 101 2.65 0.48 13.26
CA GLY A 101 2.71 1.57 12.28
C GLY A 101 1.47 2.43 12.38
N ARG A 102 1.64 3.74 12.14
CA ARG A 102 0.54 4.71 12.07
C ARG A 102 0.79 5.75 10.99
N ILE A 103 -0.29 6.33 10.48
CA ILE A 103 -0.26 7.48 9.58
C ILE A 103 -0.45 8.75 10.40
N GLU A 104 0.39 9.75 10.17
CA GLU A 104 0.27 11.10 10.74
C GLU A 104 0.26 12.14 9.62
N GLY A 105 -0.86 12.86 9.48
CA GLY A 105 -1.00 13.90 8.46
C GLY A 105 -1.13 13.37 7.04
N GLY A 106 -1.63 12.13 6.86
CA GLY A 106 -1.90 11.58 5.54
C GLY A 106 -2.93 12.42 4.79
N ASP A 107 -2.70 12.68 3.52
CA ASP A 107 -3.55 13.56 2.72
C ASP A 107 -3.58 13.13 1.25
N LEU A 108 -4.78 12.86 0.73
CA LEU A 108 -5.03 12.60 -0.69
C LEU A 108 -5.93 13.70 -1.26
N ARG A 109 -5.65 14.14 -2.49
CA ARG A 109 -6.40 15.18 -3.18
C ARG A 109 -6.69 14.75 -4.60
N VAL A 110 -7.94 14.95 -5.04
CA VAL A 110 -8.28 14.77 -6.44
C VAL A 110 -7.64 15.89 -7.28
N ARG A 111 -7.20 15.52 -8.48
CA ARG A 111 -6.73 16.45 -9.51
C ARG A 111 -7.86 17.29 -10.10
N PRO A 112 -7.53 18.38 -10.80
CA PRO A 112 -8.48 19.11 -11.62
C PRO A 112 -9.24 18.16 -12.56
N GLY A 113 -10.55 18.36 -12.67
CA GLY A 113 -11.46 17.43 -13.35
C GLY A 113 -12.40 16.71 -12.37
N GLY A 114 -11.99 16.58 -11.11
CA GLY A 114 -12.82 16.01 -10.06
C GLY A 114 -13.15 14.54 -10.30
N GLY A 115 -14.35 14.12 -9.89
CA GLY A 115 -14.77 12.73 -10.01
C GLY A 115 -16.20 12.51 -9.58
N THR A 116 -16.57 11.24 -9.47
CA THR A 116 -17.89 10.79 -9.00
C THR A 116 -17.73 9.85 -7.83
N LEU A 117 -18.75 9.80 -6.97
CA LEU A 117 -18.89 8.86 -5.87
C LEU A 117 -20.33 8.34 -5.88
N ALA A 118 -20.50 7.03 -5.85
CA ALA A 118 -21.78 6.38 -5.80
C ALA A 118 -21.77 5.25 -4.76
N TYR A 119 -22.73 5.28 -3.84
CA TYR A 119 -22.97 4.17 -2.91
C TYR A 119 -24.01 3.20 -3.50
N VAL A 120 -23.65 1.91 -3.57
CA VAL A 120 -24.40 0.85 -4.30
C VAL A 120 -24.93 -0.26 -3.38
N GLY A 121 -24.77 -0.16 -2.05
CA GLY A 121 -25.20 -1.22 -1.12
C GLY A 121 -26.72 -1.36 -0.91
N ASP A 122 -27.16 -2.57 -0.52
CA ASP A 122 -28.55 -2.88 -0.18
C ASP A 122 -29.03 -2.05 1.02
N LEU A 123 -30.11 -1.31 0.81
CA LEU A 123 -30.62 -0.31 1.73
C LEU A 123 -31.58 -0.95 2.74
N SER A 124 -31.29 -0.88 4.05
CA SER A 124 -32.36 -0.94 5.05
C SER A 124 -32.97 0.45 5.19
N GLN A 125 -34.09 0.68 4.52
CA GLN A 125 -34.84 1.92 4.56
C GLN A 125 -35.63 2.00 5.87
N LYS A 126 -34.94 2.13 7.02
CA LYS A 126 -35.61 2.30 8.32
C LYS A 126 -35.29 3.69 8.88
N ASP A 127 -36.36 4.47 9.06
CA ASP A 127 -36.45 5.72 9.83
C ASP A 127 -35.56 6.88 9.40
N LEU A 128 -35.55 7.17 8.10
CA LEU A 128 -34.89 8.37 7.57
C LEU A 128 -35.92 9.46 7.32
N GLY A 129 -35.88 10.53 8.14
CA GLY A 129 -36.66 11.75 7.89
C GLY A 129 -36.37 12.37 6.52
N ILE A 130 -37.19 13.34 6.09
CA ILE A 130 -37.14 13.95 4.74
C ILE A 130 -35.72 14.37 4.32
N TRP A 131 -34.97 15.01 5.23
CA TRP A 131 -33.61 15.49 4.96
C TRP A 131 -32.58 14.37 4.81
N ALA A 132 -32.74 13.28 5.56
CA ALA A 132 -31.85 12.13 5.45
C ALA A 132 -32.05 11.45 4.09
N ASN A 133 -33.30 11.24 3.65
CA ASN A 133 -33.58 10.69 2.32
C ASN A 133 -32.97 11.55 1.20
N ILE A 134 -33.02 12.89 1.29
CA ILE A 134 -32.37 13.78 0.32
C ILE A 134 -30.85 13.58 0.31
N ALA A 135 -30.20 13.49 1.46
CA ALA A 135 -28.77 13.24 1.55
C ALA A 135 -28.38 11.87 0.94
N PHE A 136 -29.18 10.82 1.18
CA PHE A 136 -28.94 9.50 0.58
C PHE A 136 -29.13 9.48 -0.94
N GLN A 137 -30.16 10.17 -1.46
CA GLN A 137 -30.36 10.28 -2.90
C GLN A 137 -29.21 11.05 -3.57
N ALA A 138 -28.59 12.00 -2.87
CA ALA A 138 -27.38 12.67 -3.36
C ALA A 138 -26.16 11.74 -3.35
N LEU A 139 -26.00 10.89 -2.33
CA LEU A 139 -24.88 9.91 -2.24
C LEU A 139 -24.96 8.77 -3.25
N LYS A 140 -26.13 8.48 -3.81
CA LYS A 140 -26.27 7.52 -4.91
C LYS A 140 -25.54 7.94 -6.17
N SER A 141 -25.40 9.24 -6.40
CA SER A 141 -24.69 9.79 -7.55
C SER A 141 -24.24 11.21 -7.25
N LEU A 142 -23.04 11.31 -6.67
CA LEU A 142 -22.42 12.56 -6.29
C LEU A 142 -21.28 12.86 -7.26
N ARG A 143 -21.34 14.00 -7.95
CA ARG A 143 -20.19 14.54 -8.71
C ARG A 143 -19.51 15.62 -7.88
N TYR A 144 -18.19 15.54 -7.78
CA TYR A 144 -17.36 16.49 -7.05
C TYR A 144 -16.26 17.06 -7.95
N GLN A 145 -15.80 18.27 -7.64
CA GLN A 145 -14.77 19.00 -8.39
C GLN A 145 -13.48 19.03 -7.58
N SER A 146 -13.61 19.09 -6.26
CA SER A 146 -12.52 18.81 -5.33
C SER A 146 -12.95 17.81 -4.27
N LEU A 147 -12.04 16.89 -3.98
CA LEU A 147 -12.12 15.92 -2.90
C LEU A 147 -10.77 15.89 -2.20
N ARG A 148 -10.80 16.03 -0.88
CA ARG A 148 -9.65 15.85 0.00
C ARG A 148 -9.97 14.76 1.01
N VAL A 149 -9.07 13.81 1.17
CA VAL A 149 -9.18 12.71 2.13
C VAL A 149 -7.97 12.80 3.06
N GLY A 150 -8.20 13.25 4.28
CA GLY A 150 -7.22 13.22 5.36
C GLY A 150 -7.28 11.87 6.08
N MET A 151 -6.13 11.28 6.42
CA MET A 151 -6.04 9.99 7.10
C MET A 151 -5.06 10.09 8.26
N ASN A 152 -5.51 9.65 9.44
CA ASN A 152 -4.69 9.60 10.64
C ASN A 152 -5.03 8.37 11.47
N GLY A 153 -4.03 7.77 12.10
CA GLY A 153 -4.24 6.71 13.08
C GLY A 153 -3.43 5.44 12.82
N PRO A 154 -3.59 4.44 13.69
CA PRO A 154 -2.87 3.17 13.61
C PRO A 154 -3.29 2.36 12.38
N LEU A 155 -2.31 1.73 11.71
CA LEU A 155 -2.53 0.86 10.55
C LEU A 155 -3.29 -0.42 10.91
N ALA A 156 -3.17 -0.89 12.16
CA ALA A 156 -3.81 -2.09 12.68
C ALA A 156 -5.05 -1.82 13.55
N GLY A 157 -5.57 -0.58 13.54
CA GLY A 157 -6.66 -0.17 14.43
C GLY A 157 -7.67 0.76 13.77
N GLU A 158 -8.32 1.58 14.59
CA GLU A 158 -9.27 2.57 14.11
C GLU A 158 -8.55 3.73 13.42
N MET A 159 -8.80 3.94 12.13
CA MET A 159 -8.32 5.12 11.42
C MET A 159 -9.39 6.20 11.41
N VAL A 160 -8.97 7.45 11.63
CA VAL A 160 -9.79 8.63 11.44
C VAL A 160 -9.57 9.13 10.02
N THR A 161 -10.63 9.08 9.23
CA THR A 161 -10.61 9.63 7.87
C THR A 161 -11.52 10.85 7.80
N ASP A 162 -10.97 12.00 7.43
CA ASP A 162 -11.72 13.24 7.22
C ASP A 162 -11.85 13.50 5.71
N VAL A 163 -13.07 13.42 5.20
CA VAL A 163 -13.37 13.61 3.77
C VAL A 163 -14.05 14.96 3.57
N ARG A 164 -13.50 15.78 2.65
CA ARG A 164 -14.04 17.10 2.30
C ARG A 164 -14.28 17.22 0.81
N PHE A 165 -15.52 17.55 0.46
CA PHE A 165 -15.97 17.79 -0.92
C PHE A 165 -16.18 19.29 -1.17
N ALA A 166 -15.93 19.76 -2.39
CA ALA A 166 -16.47 21.04 -2.87
C ALA A 166 -16.89 20.99 -4.35
N GLY A 167 -17.81 21.90 -4.71
CA GLY A 167 -18.32 22.09 -6.08
C GLY A 167 -19.53 21.23 -6.46
N ILE A 168 -20.08 20.47 -5.53
CA ILE A 168 -20.94 19.31 -5.79
C ILE A 168 -22.07 19.58 -6.79
N SER A 169 -22.23 18.67 -7.74
CA SER A 169 -23.37 18.64 -8.67
C SER A 169 -23.99 17.24 -8.72
N GLN A 170 -25.26 17.17 -9.08
CA GLN A 170 -26.01 15.91 -9.15
C GLN A 170 -25.67 15.20 -10.47
N GLY A 171 -25.33 13.91 -10.42
CA GLY A 171 -25.01 13.12 -11.62
C GLY A 171 -26.24 12.73 -12.44
N GLU A 172 -26.02 12.08 -13.59
CA GLU A 172 -27.10 11.60 -14.47
C GLU A 172 -27.97 10.56 -13.74
N GLY A 173 -29.31 10.74 -13.78
CA GLY A 173 -30.28 9.79 -13.23
C GLY A 173 -31.02 10.23 -11.95
N ALA A 174 -30.69 11.37 -11.36
CA ALA A 174 -31.37 11.84 -10.16
C ALA A 174 -32.64 12.67 -10.48
N LYS A 175 -33.77 12.37 -9.81
CA LYS A 175 -35.06 13.05 -10.04
C LYS A 175 -34.97 14.54 -9.65
N SER A 176 -35.08 15.43 -10.65
CA SER A 176 -35.00 16.88 -10.49
C SER A 176 -36.32 17.47 -9.97
N ASN A 177 -36.37 17.88 -8.70
CA ASN A 177 -37.47 18.71 -8.16
C ASN A 177 -37.08 20.20 -8.13
N PHE A 178 -38.06 21.10 -8.19
CA PHE A 178 -37.90 22.57 -8.24
C PHE A 178 -36.98 23.14 -7.13
N ILE A 179 -37.00 22.54 -5.94
CA ILE A 179 -36.15 22.91 -4.79
C ILE A 179 -34.66 22.59 -5.07
N VAL A 180 -34.36 21.52 -5.81
CA VAL A 180 -33.01 21.04 -6.11
C VAL A 180 -32.28 21.98 -7.10
N ARG A 181 -33.00 22.56 -8.06
CA ARG A 181 -32.44 23.53 -9.05
C ARG A 181 -31.98 24.85 -8.43
N ARG A 182 -32.56 25.28 -7.30
CA ARG A 182 -32.10 26.45 -6.53
C ARG A 182 -30.92 26.12 -5.63
N LEU A 183 -30.86 24.90 -5.09
CA LEU A 183 -29.77 24.45 -4.23
C LEU A 183 -28.47 24.19 -5.02
N GLN A 184 -28.54 23.81 -6.30
CA GLN A 184 -27.37 23.66 -7.21
C GLN A 184 -26.47 24.91 -7.36
N LYS A 185 -26.89 26.07 -6.85
CA LYS A 185 -26.13 27.34 -6.88
C LYS A 185 -25.42 27.66 -5.56
N LEU A 186 -25.56 26.83 -4.53
CA LEU A 186 -24.91 27.02 -3.24
C LEU A 186 -23.74 26.04 -3.11
N PRO A 187 -22.51 26.50 -2.76
CA PRO A 187 -21.39 25.60 -2.56
C PRO A 187 -21.61 24.80 -1.27
N PHE A 188 -22.13 23.58 -1.39
CA PHE A 188 -22.19 22.67 -0.26
C PHE A 188 -20.81 22.09 0.00
N VAL A 189 -20.38 22.16 1.27
CA VAL A 189 -19.21 21.45 1.77
C VAL A 189 -19.72 20.33 2.65
N PHE A 190 -19.45 19.09 2.27
CA PHE A 190 -19.69 17.93 3.11
C PHE A 190 -18.39 17.59 3.81
N ASN A 191 -18.42 17.62 5.14
CA ASN A 191 -17.33 17.14 5.97
C ASN A 191 -17.78 15.83 6.60
N ILE A 192 -17.16 14.72 6.21
CA ILE A 192 -17.47 13.40 6.74
C ILE A 192 -16.27 12.96 7.56
N ARG A 193 -16.49 12.64 8.84
CA ARG A 193 -15.49 11.99 9.69
C ARG A 193 -15.89 10.54 9.86
N ILE A 194 -15.08 9.64 9.33
CA ILE A 194 -15.27 8.20 9.46
C ILE A 194 -14.29 7.70 10.52
N LYS A 195 -14.82 6.97 11.52
CA LYS A 195 -14.04 6.20 12.48
C LYS A 195 -14.40 4.74 12.30
N ALA A 196 -13.49 3.96 11.76
CA ALA A 196 -13.69 2.54 11.54
C ALA A 196 -12.34 1.81 11.61
N PRO A 197 -12.33 0.51 11.98
CA PRO A 197 -11.15 -0.30 11.80
C PRO A 197 -10.82 -0.33 10.30
N PHE A 198 -9.61 0.09 9.93
CA PHE A 198 -9.16 -0.07 8.56
C PHE A 198 -8.99 -1.57 8.33
N ARG A 199 -9.99 -2.21 7.71
CA ARG A 199 -9.99 -3.66 7.50
C ARG A 199 -8.95 -4.03 6.45
N GLY A 200 -7.70 -4.24 6.88
CA GLY A 200 -6.81 -5.22 6.28
C GLY A 200 -6.95 -6.49 7.11
N LEU A 201 -7.24 -7.63 6.47
CA LEU A 201 -7.32 -8.91 7.17
C LEU A 201 -6.05 -9.10 8.01
N LEU A 202 -6.26 -9.16 9.32
CA LEU A 202 -5.29 -9.48 10.36
C LEU A 202 -4.49 -10.71 9.91
N ASP A 203 -3.19 -10.56 9.63
CA ASP A 203 -2.17 -11.62 9.80
C ASP A 203 -0.76 -11.23 9.28
N SER A 204 -0.60 -10.22 8.41
CA SER A 204 0.71 -9.98 7.75
C SER A 204 1.65 -8.99 8.45
N ALA A 205 1.13 -8.13 9.34
CA ALA A 205 1.90 -7.03 9.91
C ALA A 205 2.94 -7.47 10.98
N GLN A 206 2.80 -8.64 11.60
CA GLN A 206 3.71 -9.07 12.69
C GLN A 206 5.16 -9.34 12.24
N SER A 207 5.41 -9.43 10.93
CA SER A 207 6.74 -9.77 10.39
C SER A 207 7.74 -8.60 10.32
N PHE A 208 7.26 -7.36 10.40
CA PHE A 208 8.10 -6.15 10.31
C PHE A 208 8.57 -5.62 11.68
N TYR A 209 7.96 -6.08 12.77
CA TYR A 209 8.17 -5.51 14.11
C TYR A 209 9.28 -6.16 14.91
N ASP A 210 9.78 -7.34 14.50
CA ASP A 210 10.81 -8.04 15.25
C ASP A 210 11.93 -8.61 14.34
N PRO A 211 13.01 -7.84 14.11
CA PRO A 211 14.18 -8.36 13.39
C PRO A 211 14.80 -9.57 14.09
N LYS A 212 14.59 -9.76 15.41
CA LYS A 212 15.09 -10.95 16.10
C LYS A 212 14.39 -12.21 15.62
N ARG A 213 13.09 -12.18 15.34
CA ARG A 213 12.37 -13.34 14.75
C ARG A 213 12.83 -13.69 13.35
N LEU A 214 13.15 -12.70 12.52
CA LEU A 214 13.69 -12.95 11.17
C LEU A 214 15.12 -13.52 11.25
N ILE A 215 15.93 -13.04 12.20
CA ILE A 215 17.24 -13.61 12.47
C ILE A 215 17.07 -15.03 12.99
N GLU A 216 16.30 -15.28 14.06
CA GLU A 216 16.06 -16.60 14.66
C GLU A 216 15.49 -17.63 13.68
N ARG A 217 14.56 -17.24 12.79
CA ARG A 217 13.98 -18.16 11.80
C ARG A 217 14.98 -18.54 10.71
N ASN A 218 15.85 -17.62 10.32
CA ASN A 218 16.86 -17.87 9.29
C ASN A 218 18.22 -18.28 9.88
N LEU A 219 18.42 -18.17 11.19
CA LEU A 219 19.66 -18.50 11.88
C LEU A 219 20.05 -19.97 11.66
N PRO A 220 19.13 -20.95 11.71
CA PRO A 220 19.46 -22.33 11.38
C PRO A 220 19.96 -22.49 9.94
N ALA A 221 19.35 -21.78 8.98
CA ALA A 221 19.75 -21.83 7.57
C ALA A 221 21.09 -21.13 7.32
N LEU A 222 21.36 -20.01 8.00
CA LEU A 222 22.62 -19.27 7.91
C LEU A 222 23.77 -20.03 8.60
N ILE A 223 23.52 -20.68 9.74
CA ILE A 223 24.48 -21.56 10.40
C ILE A 223 24.77 -22.78 9.51
N GLN A 224 23.76 -23.37 8.87
CA GLN A 224 23.97 -24.47 7.92
C GLN A 224 24.77 -24.03 6.69
N GLN A 225 24.55 -22.82 6.17
CA GLN A 225 25.35 -22.27 5.07
C GLN A 225 26.79 -21.94 5.46
N GLN A 226 27.04 -21.49 6.69
CA GLN A 226 28.40 -21.30 7.22
C GLN A 226 29.10 -22.61 7.57
N SER A 227 28.34 -23.63 7.97
CA SER A 227 28.86 -24.96 8.32
C SER A 227 28.97 -25.89 7.11
N ALA A 228 28.43 -25.49 5.95
CA ALA A 228 28.54 -26.25 4.72
C ALA A 228 29.99 -26.20 4.22
N PRO A 229 30.65 -27.36 4.01
CA PRO A 229 31.97 -27.38 3.41
C PRO A 229 31.94 -26.75 2.00
N PRO A 230 33.03 -26.11 1.55
CA PRO A 230 33.08 -25.49 0.24
C PRO A 230 32.68 -26.53 -0.82
N SER A 231 31.70 -26.18 -1.64
CA SER A 231 31.18 -27.08 -2.67
C SER A 231 32.34 -27.58 -3.55
N PRO A 232 32.45 -28.88 -3.84
CA PRO A 232 33.44 -29.37 -4.78
C PRO A 232 33.20 -28.68 -6.12
N GLY A 233 34.24 -28.03 -6.65
CA GLY A 233 34.19 -27.48 -8.00
C GLY A 233 33.81 -28.55 -9.03
N PRO A 234 33.30 -28.15 -10.21
CA PRO A 234 32.82 -29.09 -11.22
C PRO A 234 33.88 -30.15 -11.53
N ALA A 235 33.48 -31.42 -11.40
CA ALA A 235 34.35 -32.57 -11.62
C ALA A 235 34.88 -32.56 -13.06
N VAL A 236 36.20 -32.47 -13.20
CA VAL A 236 36.90 -32.74 -14.45
C VAL A 236 36.74 -34.24 -14.76
N PRO A 237 36.21 -34.64 -15.93
CA PRO A 237 36.11 -36.05 -16.28
C PRO A 237 37.51 -36.69 -16.32
N ALA A 238 37.66 -37.84 -15.65
CA ALA A 238 38.89 -38.62 -15.63
C ALA A 238 39.28 -39.07 -17.05
N ALA A 239 40.55 -38.87 -17.41
CA ALA A 239 41.12 -39.36 -18.66
C ALA A 239 41.13 -40.91 -18.70
N PRO A 240 40.90 -41.54 -19.86
CA PRO A 240 40.90 -42.99 -19.98
C PRO A 240 42.30 -43.57 -19.74
N SER A 241 42.34 -44.67 -18.99
CA SER A 241 43.56 -45.42 -18.65
C SER A 241 44.20 -46.04 -19.89
N ILE A 242 45.44 -45.66 -20.18
CA ILE A 242 46.29 -46.30 -21.19
C ILE A 242 46.76 -47.65 -20.63
N GLN A 243 46.33 -48.72 -21.28
CA GLN A 243 46.71 -50.10 -21.03
C GLN A 243 48.15 -50.33 -21.52
N PRO A 244 49.06 -50.95 -20.75
CA PRO A 244 50.41 -51.20 -21.22
C PRO A 244 50.43 -52.31 -22.28
N ALA A 245 51.21 -52.11 -23.35
CA ALA A 245 51.34 -53.05 -24.45
C ALA A 245 52.02 -54.36 -24.02
N GLU A 246 51.39 -55.50 -24.33
CA GLU A 246 52.02 -56.82 -24.23
C GLU A 246 53.22 -56.92 -25.18
N SER A 247 54.40 -57.19 -24.60
CA SER A 247 55.61 -57.56 -25.34
C SER A 247 55.43 -58.97 -25.92
N ARG A 248 55.37 -59.08 -27.25
CA ARG A 248 55.57 -60.35 -27.96
C ARG A 248 56.94 -60.33 -28.63
N ILE A 249 57.87 -61.10 -28.05
CA ILE A 249 59.14 -61.47 -28.68
C ILE A 249 58.93 -62.85 -29.29
N VAL A 250 59.23 -63.01 -30.58
CA VAL A 250 59.47 -64.32 -31.21
C VAL A 250 60.49 -64.13 -32.35
N PRO A 251 61.31 -65.15 -32.65
CA PRO A 251 62.68 -65.06 -33.16
C PRO A 251 62.82 -64.75 -34.65
#